data_AF-A0A527HYF5-F1
#
_entry.id   AF-A0A527HYF5-F1
#
_cell.length_a   1.000
_cell.length_b   1.000
_cell.length_c   1.000
_cell.angle_alpha   90.00
_cell.angle_beta   90.00
_cell.angle_gamma   90.00
#
_symmetry.space_group_name_H-M   'P 1'
#
loop_
_entity.id
_entity.type
_entity.pdbx_description
1 polymer ?
#
loop_
_entity_poly.entity_id
_entity_poly.type
_entity_poly.pdbx_seq_one_letter_code
_entity_poly.pdbx_strand_id
1 'polypeptide(L)'
;NEYRTVFMTEKTKLPEGYNEMEESNPAMKVLISRVEACVAAGKLQGDPRAIATMLWAVGHGTISLLITFPFYPFGDPQVFVKRMCDFTLATLSTQNVPPLTETPVNC
;
A
#
# COMPACT_ATOMS: atom_id res chain seq x y z
N ASN A 1 -17.35 -18.82 12.58
CA ASN A 1 -16.92 -17.45 12.26
C ASN A 1 -15.78 -17.55 11.25
N GLU A 2 -16.09 -17.42 9.95
CA GLU A 2 -15.13 -17.61 8.83
C GLU A 2 -13.90 -16.68 8.92
N TYR A 3 -14.03 -15.55 9.62
CA TYR A 3 -12.96 -14.60 9.87
C TYR A 3 -11.73 -15.22 10.57
N ARG A 4 -11.93 -16.29 11.36
CA ARG A 4 -10.86 -16.92 12.16
C ARG A 4 -9.96 -17.86 11.35
N THR A 5 -10.37 -18.29 10.16
CA THR A 5 -9.69 -19.37 9.44
C THR A 5 -8.68 -18.88 8.40
N VAL A 6 -8.80 -17.64 7.92
CA VAL A 6 -7.97 -17.13 6.81
C VAL A 6 -6.86 -16.17 7.27
N PHE A 7 -7.13 -15.31 8.26
CA PHE A 7 -6.19 -14.25 8.67
C PHE A 7 -5.27 -14.60 9.85
N MET A 8 -5.55 -15.72 10.54
CA MET A 8 -4.81 -16.12 11.74
C MET A 8 -3.95 -17.38 11.55
N THR A 9 -3.89 -17.94 10.33
CA THR A 9 -2.97 -19.03 10.03
C THR A 9 -1.57 -18.46 9.89
N GLU A 10 -0.67 -18.91 10.76
CA GLU A 10 0.75 -18.57 10.70
C GLU A 10 1.34 -19.03 9.36
N LYS A 11 1.84 -18.08 8.57
CA LYS A 11 2.52 -18.37 7.31
C LYS A 11 3.99 -18.66 7.61
N THR A 12 4.30 -19.92 7.92
CA THR A 12 5.65 -20.37 8.30
C THR A 12 6.58 -20.58 7.11
N LYS A 13 6.05 -20.60 5.88
CA LYS A 13 6.82 -20.75 4.63
C LYS A 13 6.27 -19.82 3.56
N LEU A 14 7.16 -19.28 2.74
CA LEU A 14 6.78 -18.63 1.50
C LEU A 14 6.10 -19.65 0.59
N PRO A 15 4.98 -19.28 -0.06
CA PRO A 15 4.40 -20.09 -1.13
C PRO A 15 5.44 -20.35 -2.23
N GLU A 16 5.39 -21.52 -2.87
CA GLU A 16 6.17 -21.76 -4.08
C GLU A 16 5.82 -20.68 -5.14
N GLY A 17 6.84 -20.11 -5.79
CA GLY A 17 6.67 -19.02 -6.76
C GLY A 17 6.50 -17.61 -6.17
N TYR A 18 6.63 -17.43 -4.85
CA TYR A 18 6.47 -16.11 -4.22
C TYR A 18 7.46 -15.06 -4.76
N ASN A 19 8.73 -15.43 -4.93
CA ASN A 19 9.76 -14.51 -5.44
C ASN A 19 9.45 -14.03 -6.87
N GLU A 20 8.96 -14.94 -7.73
CA GLU A 20 8.53 -14.60 -9.08
C GLU A 20 7.32 -13.66 -9.07
N MET A 21 6.37 -13.87 -8.15
CA MET A 21 5.20 -13.02 -7.98
C MET A 21 5.54 -11.62 -7.45
N GLU A 22 6.53 -11.52 -6.56
CA GLU A 22 7.04 -10.25 -6.04
C GLU A 22 7.76 -9.45 -7.13
N GLU A 23 8.67 -10.09 -7.87
CA GLU A 23 9.35 -9.50 -9.03
C GLU A 23 8.38 -9.17 -10.17
N SER A 24 7.24 -9.84 -10.28
CA SER A 24 6.28 -9.64 -11.37
C SER A 24 5.10 -8.74 -11.05
N ASN A 25 4.99 -8.10 -9.88
CA ASN A 25 3.81 -7.28 -9.56
C ASN A 25 3.77 -5.98 -10.39
N PRO A 26 2.98 -5.90 -11.48
CA PRO A 26 3.06 -4.79 -12.42
C PRO A 26 2.46 -3.52 -11.82
N ALA A 27 1.44 -3.68 -10.96
CA ALA A 27 0.78 -2.57 -10.29
C ALA A 27 1.73 -1.88 -9.32
N MET A 28 2.50 -2.65 -8.54
CA MET A 28 3.51 -2.07 -7.64
C MET A 28 4.64 -1.38 -8.39
N LYS A 29 5.13 -1.96 -9.50
CA LYS A 29 6.14 -1.30 -10.34
C LYS A 29 5.64 0.05 -10.88
N VAL A 30 4.39 0.08 -11.37
CA VAL A 30 3.78 1.33 -11.84
C VAL A 30 3.64 2.34 -10.70
N LEU A 31 3.19 1.90 -9.52
CA LEU A 31 3.04 2.79 -8.37
C LEU A 31 4.37 3.39 -7.94
N ILE A 32 5.43 2.57 -7.82
CA ILE A 32 6.78 3.02 -7.50
C ILE A 32 7.26 4.04 -8.54
N SER A 33 7.12 3.73 -9.84
CA SER A 33 7.52 4.64 -10.92
C SER A 33 6.79 6.00 -10.87
N ARG A 34 5.50 6.01 -10.50
CA ARG A 34 4.75 7.26 -10.31
C ARG A 34 5.27 8.04 -9.11
N VAL A 35 5.59 7.37 -8.00
CA VAL A 35 6.17 8.01 -6.83
C VAL A 35 7.56 8.56 -7.13
N GLU A 36 8.41 7.83 -7.84
CA GLU A 36 9.72 8.31 -8.30
C GLU A 36 9.58 9.60 -9.10
N ALA A 37 8.62 9.67 -10.03
CA ALA A 37 8.33 10.89 -10.78
C ALA A 37 7.88 12.04 -9.87
N CYS A 38 7.07 11.78 -8.83
CA CYS A 38 6.67 12.80 -7.86
C CYS A 38 7.84 13.29 -7.01
N VAL A 39 8.76 12.40 -6.61
CA VAL A 39 9.98 12.76 -5.87
C VAL A 39 10.92 13.58 -6.75
N ALA A 40 11.14 13.16 -8.00
CA ALA A 40 11.95 13.89 -8.97
C ALA A 40 11.38 15.29 -9.28
N ALA A 41 10.05 15.44 -9.25
CA ALA A 41 9.36 16.72 -9.42
C ALA A 41 9.30 17.58 -8.13
N GLY A 42 9.88 17.12 -7.02
CA GLY A 42 9.85 17.80 -5.72
C GLY A 42 8.47 17.89 -5.08
N LYS A 43 7.52 17.04 -5.49
CA LYS A 43 6.16 16.97 -4.92
C LYS A 43 6.06 16.06 -3.71
N LEU A 44 6.98 15.09 -3.62
CA LEU A 44 7.16 14.20 -2.47
C LEU A 44 8.66 14.20 -2.11
N GLN A 45 8.98 13.84 -0.87
CA GLN A 45 10.37 13.72 -0.40
C GLN A 45 10.57 12.40 0.34
N GLY A 46 11.68 11.73 0.05
CA GLY A 46 12.05 10.48 0.70
C GLY A 46 12.19 9.30 -0.26
N ASP A 47 12.17 8.09 0.31
CA ASP A 47 12.33 6.83 -0.40
C ASP A 47 11.07 6.45 -1.21
N PRO A 48 11.16 6.33 -2.54
CA PRO A 48 10.00 6.02 -3.38
C PRO A 48 9.35 4.68 -3.05
N ARG A 49 10.15 3.66 -2.68
CA ARG A 49 9.64 2.33 -2.33
C ARG A 49 8.83 2.38 -1.04
N ALA A 50 9.31 3.07 -0.02
CA ALA A 50 8.60 3.29 1.24
C ALA A 50 7.27 3.99 1.00
N ILE A 51 7.30 5.12 0.29
CA ILE A 51 6.11 5.91 -0.03
C ILE A 51 5.09 5.09 -0.84
N ALA A 52 5.53 4.38 -1.87
CA ALA A 52 4.66 3.51 -2.67
C ALA A 52 4.04 2.39 -1.83
N THR A 53 4.80 1.81 -0.89
CA THR A 53 4.31 0.77 0.02
C THR A 53 3.23 1.31 0.95
N MET A 54 3.42 2.52 1.49
CA MET A 54 2.42 3.20 2.33
C MET A 54 1.14 3.51 1.55
N LEU A 55 1.26 4.05 0.33
CA LEU A 55 0.12 4.32 -0.56
C LEU A 55 -0.62 3.03 -0.92
N TRP A 56 0.11 1.96 -1.23
CA TRP A 56 -0.46 0.65 -1.50
C TRP A 56 -1.25 0.12 -0.30
N ALA A 57 -0.68 0.16 0.90
CA ALA A 57 -1.32 -0.31 2.12
C ALA A 57 -2.63 0.45 2.41
N VAL A 58 -2.65 1.78 2.26
CA VAL A 58 -3.87 2.57 2.46
C VAL A 58 -4.91 2.26 1.39
N GLY A 59 -4.53 2.27 0.12
CA GLY A 59 -5.45 2.00 -0.99
C GLY A 59 -6.04 0.60 -0.91
N HIS A 60 -5.19 -0.43 -0.78
CA HIS A 60 -5.66 -1.80 -0.63
C HIS A 60 -6.48 -2.01 0.63
N GLY A 61 -6.05 -1.49 1.79
CA GLY A 61 -6.78 -1.63 3.04
C GLY A 61 -8.17 -1.01 2.98
N THR A 62 -8.26 0.22 2.45
CA THR A 62 -9.53 0.94 2.28
C THR A 62 -10.52 0.16 1.41
N ILE A 63 -10.09 -0.31 0.25
CA ILE A 63 -10.95 -1.07 -0.67
C ILE A 63 -11.28 -2.45 -0.11
N SER A 64 -10.31 -3.13 0.52
CA SER A 64 -10.53 -4.45 1.12
C SER A 64 -11.59 -4.39 2.22
N LEU A 65 -11.62 -3.32 3.03
CA LEU A 65 -12.66 -3.11 4.04
C LEU A 65 -14.06 -2.98 3.41
N LEU A 66 -14.18 -2.21 2.34
CA LEU A 66 -15.45 -2.04 1.63
C LEU A 66 -15.94 -3.36 1.01
N ILE A 67 -15.04 -4.19 0.49
CA ILE A 67 -15.38 -5.52 -0.07
C ILE A 67 -15.74 -6.52 1.04
N THR A 68 -14.96 -6.54 2.12
CA THR A 68 -15.07 -7.55 3.19
C THR A 68 -16.30 -7.30 4.07
N PHE A 69 -16.67 -6.03 4.28
CA PHE A 69 -17.74 -5.62 5.19
C PHE A 69 -18.81 -4.80 4.47
N PRO A 70 -19.56 -5.37 3.51
CA PRO A 70 -20.49 -4.62 2.67
C PRO A 70 -21.69 -4.04 3.43
N PHE A 71 -21.98 -4.54 4.63
CA PHE A 71 -23.08 -4.08 5.49
C PHE A 71 -22.63 -3.16 6.62
N TYR A 72 -21.32 -2.93 6.79
CA TYR A 72 -20.83 -1.99 7.78
C TYR A 72 -21.07 -0.55 7.29
N PRO A 73 -21.57 0.36 8.14
CA PRO A 73 -21.94 1.71 7.71
C PRO A 73 -20.71 2.63 7.60
N PHE A 74 -19.85 2.44 6.60
CA PHE A 74 -18.72 3.33 6.30
C PHE A 74 -19.15 4.74 5.83
N GLY A 75 -20.43 4.94 5.55
CA GLY A 75 -20.96 6.12 4.87
C GLY A 75 -20.96 5.93 3.35
N ASP A 76 -20.88 7.02 2.60
CA ASP A 76 -20.73 6.94 1.14
C ASP A 76 -19.36 6.35 0.77
N PRO A 77 -19.29 5.24 0.02
CA PRO A 77 -18.03 4.56 -0.28
C PRO A 77 -17.03 5.43 -1.06
N GLN A 78 -17.49 6.28 -1.97
CA GLN A 78 -16.61 7.14 -2.77
C GLN A 78 -16.04 8.28 -1.92
N VAL A 79 -16.86 8.87 -1.05
CA VAL A 79 -16.42 9.87 -0.08
C VAL A 79 -15.41 9.27 0.90
N PHE A 80 -15.65 8.05 1.39
CA PHE A 80 -14.72 7.35 2.28
C PHE A 80 -13.37 7.12 1.59
N VAL A 81 -13.36 6.53 0.38
CA VAL A 81 -12.13 6.32 -0.40
C VAL A 81 -11.39 7.63 -0.63
N LYS A 82 -12.10 8.67 -1.06
CA LYS A 82 -11.49 9.98 -1.32
C LYS A 82 -10.82 10.54 -0.06
N ARG A 83 -11.50 10.49 1.10
CA ARG A 83 -10.95 11.01 2.36
C ARG A 83 -9.73 10.23 2.83
N MET A 84 -9.70 8.91 2.64
CA MET A 84 -8.52 8.10 2.95
C MET A 84 -7.33 8.48 2.05
N CYS A 85 -7.55 8.68 0.76
CA CYS A 85 -6.52 9.15 -0.16
C CYS A 85 -6.02 10.56 0.18
N ASP A 86 -6.94 11.51 0.42
CA ASP A 86 -6.60 12.89 0.79
C ASP A 86 -5.77 12.92 2.08
N PHE A 87 -6.17 12.14 3.09
CA PHE A 87 -5.46 12.01 4.36
C PHE A 87 -4.01 11.56 4.16
N THR A 88 -3.80 10.49 3.40
CA THR A 88 -2.47 9.93 3.17
C THR A 88 -1.60 10.85 2.33
N LEU A 89 -2.14 11.47 1.28
CA LEU A 89 -1.39 12.43 0.46
C LEU A 89 -1.02 13.69 1.24
N ALA A 90 -1.90 14.19 2.12
CA ALA A 90 -1.60 15.33 2.98
C ALA A 90 -0.39 15.05 3.88
N THR A 91 -0.31 13.87 4.51
CA THR A 91 0.86 13.48 5.30
C THR A 91 2.11 13.34 4.42
N LEU A 92 2.03 12.57 3.33
CA LEU A 92 3.20 12.27 2.49
C LEU A 92 3.78 13.50 1.77
N SER A 93 2.97 14.51 1.48
CA SER A 93 3.42 15.76 0.85
C SER A 93 4.20 16.70 1.79
N THR A 94 4.21 16.43 3.10
CA THR A 94 4.86 17.28 4.10
C THR A 94 6.01 16.59 4.83
N GLN A 95 6.18 15.28 4.66
CA GLN A 95 7.18 14.48 5.35
C GLN A 95 8.31 14.07 4.41
N ASN A 96 9.54 14.02 4.94
CA ASN A 96 10.64 13.31 4.29
C ASN A 96 10.62 11.85 4.76
N VAL A 97 10.16 10.94 3.90
CA VAL A 97 9.91 9.55 4.28
C VAL A 97 11.19 8.72 4.18
N PRO A 98 11.73 8.17 5.28
CA PRO A 98 12.91 7.32 5.21
C PRO A 98 12.59 5.94 4.61
N PRO A 99 13.60 5.18 4.15
CA PRO A 99 13.45 3.78 3.80
C PRO A 99 12.83 2.96 4.94
N LEU A 100 12.05 1.93 4.60
CA LEU A 100 11.42 1.03 5.59
C LEU A 100 12.38 0.00 6.20
N THR A 101 13.60 -0.13 5.64
CA THR A 101 14.66 -1.02 6.11
C THR A 101 16.01 -0.32 5.97
N GLU A 102 16.96 -0.61 6.87
CA GLU A 102 18.33 -0.08 6.77
C GLU A 102 19.11 -0.71 5.60
N THR A 103 18.72 -1.91 5.18
CA THR A 103 19.28 -2.60 4.02
C THR A 103 18.38 -2.36 2.80
N PRO A 104 18.91 -1.92 1.64
CA PRO A 104 18.13 -1.83 0.42
C PRO A 104 17.61 -3.22 0.06
N VAL A 105 16.30 -3.36 -0.08
CA VAL A 105 15.72 -4.54 -0.71
C VAL A 105 16.05 -4.42 -2.21
N ASN A 106 17.20 -4.97 -2.60
CA ASN A 106 17.56 -5.08 -4.02
C ASN A 106 16.44 -5.85 -4.73
N CYS A 107 15.78 -5.16 -5.64
CA CYS A 107 14.96 -5.77 -6.68
C CYS A 107 15.82 -5.85 -7.95
#